data_AF-R7A5F2-F1
#
_entry.id   AF-R7A5F2-F1
#
_cell.length_a   1.000
_cell.length_b   1.000
_cell.length_c   1.000
_cell.angle_alpha   90.00
_cell.angle_beta   90.00
_cell.angle_gamma   90.00
#
_symmetry.space_group_name_H-M   'P 1'
#
loop_
_entity.id
_entity.type
_entity.pdbx_description
1 polymer ?
#
loop_
_entity_poly.entity_id
_entity_poly.type
_entity_poly.pdbx_seq_one_letter_code
_entity_poly.pdbx_strand_id
1 'polypeptide(L)'
;MQEKQNKDSKNTGATTIVVVCVMAVIMALSMGLFLTASVLTRTSGRTLATEQSRILAVSFSEEVEKMLTDPQYSYSDRVSEEKGRAENTTELSLWHYVKQNISSGAWPYYMENVDEIHSRANAVRSFQIQESGTVGEITELSLTMYWTPGARKERPGQLWVETTAKIKDQACSITDLYELNMTGSGDYEKWEWKHVEKR
;
A
#
# COMPACT_ATOMS: atom_id res chain seq x y z
N MET A 1 -16.66 72.98 -46.44
CA MET A 1 -16.19 71.57 -46.37
C MET A 1 -15.43 71.36 -45.07
N GLN A 2 -16.10 71.15 -43.92
CA GLN A 2 -15.39 70.89 -42.65
C GLN A 2 -16.19 70.06 -41.62
N GLU A 3 -17.33 69.48 -42.00
CA GLU A 3 -18.20 68.77 -41.05
C GLU A 3 -18.12 67.23 -41.14
N LYS A 4 -17.19 66.69 -41.94
CA LYS A 4 -17.02 65.24 -42.12
C LYS A 4 -15.93 64.59 -41.26
N GLN A 5 -15.07 65.36 -40.57
CA GLN A 5 -13.92 64.78 -39.86
C GLN A 5 -14.14 64.48 -38.37
N ASN A 6 -15.25 64.89 -37.76
CA ASN A 6 -15.44 64.76 -36.31
C ASN A 6 -16.36 63.59 -35.87
N LYS A 7 -16.87 62.79 -36.82
CA LYS A 7 -17.73 61.63 -36.52
C LYS A 7 -16.94 60.32 -36.39
N ASP A 8 -15.77 60.24 -37.03
CA ASP A 8 -14.95 59.03 -37.03
C ASP A 8 -14.20 58.84 -35.71
N SER A 9 -13.72 59.91 -35.06
CA SER A 9 -13.00 59.83 -33.77
C SER A 9 -13.87 59.36 -32.60
N LYS A 10 -15.17 59.68 -32.63
CA LYS A 10 -16.14 59.29 -31.59
C LYS A 10 -16.55 57.82 -31.69
N ASN A 11 -16.58 57.28 -32.91
CA ASN A 11 -16.85 55.87 -33.18
C ASN A 11 -15.62 54.98 -32.94
N THR A 12 -14.40 55.47 -33.21
CA THR A 12 -13.16 54.73 -32.90
C THR A 12 -13.02 54.42 -31.41
N GLY A 13 -13.33 55.37 -30.52
CA GLY A 13 -13.29 55.15 -29.06
C GLY A 13 -14.37 54.20 -28.53
N ALA A 14 -15.59 54.25 -29.08
CA ALA A 14 -16.65 53.30 -28.73
C ALA A 14 -16.33 51.88 -29.26
N THR A 15 -15.74 51.79 -30.45
CA THR A 15 -15.36 50.50 -31.07
C THR A 15 -14.20 49.85 -30.33
N THR A 16 -13.20 50.61 -29.86
CA THR A 16 -12.11 50.07 -29.04
C THR A 16 -12.59 49.56 -27.69
N ILE A 17 -13.55 50.24 -27.03
CA ILE A 17 -14.16 49.76 -25.77
C ILE A 17 -14.86 48.41 -25.98
N VAL A 18 -15.64 48.26 -27.06
CA VAL A 18 -16.31 46.99 -27.38
C VAL A 18 -15.28 45.87 -27.62
N VAL A 19 -14.19 46.15 -28.34
CA VAL A 19 -13.12 45.18 -28.59
C VAL A 19 -12.41 44.76 -27.29
N VAL A 20 -12.13 45.69 -26.38
CA VAL A 20 -11.52 45.38 -25.08
C VAL A 20 -12.47 44.52 -24.23
N CYS A 21 -13.77 44.83 -24.21
CA CYS A 21 -14.76 44.00 -23.52
C CYS A 21 -14.84 42.59 -24.11
N VAL A 22 -14.85 42.45 -25.44
CA VAL A 22 -14.86 41.15 -26.10
C VAL A 22 -13.58 40.36 -25.81
N MET A 23 -12.41 41.01 -25.85
CA MET A 23 -11.14 40.36 -25.46
C MET A 23 -11.12 39.94 -23.99
N ALA A 24 -11.64 40.76 -23.07
CA ALA A 24 -11.73 40.43 -21.66
C ALA A 24 -12.65 39.23 -21.41
N VAL A 25 -13.79 39.14 -22.12
CA VAL A 25 -14.69 37.99 -22.07
C VAL A 25 -14.01 36.74 -22.62
N ILE A 26 -13.30 36.85 -23.75
CA ILE A 26 -12.56 35.71 -24.33
C ILE A 26 -11.46 35.22 -23.39
N MET A 27 -10.71 36.13 -22.74
CA MET A 27 -9.69 35.77 -21.75
C MET A 27 -10.28 35.11 -20.49
N ALA A 28 -11.41 35.61 -20.00
CA ALA A 28 -12.10 35.00 -18.87
C ALA A 28 -12.59 33.58 -19.20
N LEU A 29 -13.13 33.37 -20.41
CA LEU A 29 -13.57 32.07 -20.89
C LEU A 29 -12.40 31.11 -21.11
N SER A 30 -11.28 31.58 -21.67
CA SER A 30 -10.10 30.73 -21.87
C SER A 30 -9.47 30.31 -20.54
N MET A 31 -9.35 31.23 -19.58
CA MET A 31 -8.91 30.88 -18.21
C MET A 31 -9.84 29.86 -17.55
N GLY A 32 -11.17 30.02 -17.69
CA GLY A 32 -12.14 29.06 -17.19
C GLY A 32 -11.94 27.65 -17.78
N LEU A 33 -11.70 27.56 -19.09
CA LEU A 33 -11.40 26.30 -19.77
C LEU A 33 -10.07 25.69 -19.31
N PHE A 34 -9.01 26.50 -19.16
CA PHE A 34 -7.71 26.04 -18.66
C PHE A 34 -7.78 25.50 -17.23
N LEU A 35 -8.53 26.17 -16.36
CA LEU A 35 -8.75 25.69 -14.99
C LEU A 35 -9.55 24.39 -14.98
N THR A 36 -10.61 24.31 -15.79
CA THR A 36 -11.44 23.10 -15.91
C THR A 36 -10.61 21.93 -16.44
N ALA A 37 -9.81 22.15 -17.49
CA ALA A 37 -8.89 21.15 -18.03
C ALA A 37 -7.85 20.70 -17.00
N SER A 38 -7.29 21.64 -16.22
CA SER A 38 -6.33 21.34 -15.16
C SER A 38 -6.95 20.47 -14.05
N VAL A 39 -8.19 20.77 -13.66
CA VAL A 39 -8.94 19.97 -12.68
C VAL A 39 -9.20 18.57 -13.25
N LEU A 40 -9.69 18.46 -14.49
CA LEU A 40 -9.93 17.18 -15.16
C LEU A 40 -8.66 16.32 -15.25
N THR A 41 -7.54 16.90 -15.68
CA THR A 41 -6.25 16.20 -15.76
C THR A 41 -5.79 15.73 -14.37
N ARG A 42 -5.94 16.58 -13.34
CA ARG A 42 -5.58 16.23 -11.97
C ARG A 42 -6.48 15.12 -11.41
N THR A 43 -7.79 15.16 -11.67
CA THR A 43 -8.72 14.11 -11.22
C THR A 43 -8.44 12.79 -11.92
N SER A 44 -8.20 12.79 -13.23
CA SER A 44 -7.87 11.56 -13.98
C SER A 44 -6.56 10.93 -13.49
N GLY A 45 -5.53 11.74 -13.24
CA GLY A 45 -4.27 11.25 -12.69
C GLY A 45 -4.39 10.70 -11.27
N ARG A 46 -5.29 11.24 -10.45
CA ARG A 46 -5.58 10.71 -9.11
C ARG A 46 -6.30 9.37 -9.19
N THR A 47 -7.34 9.25 -10.03
CA THR A 47 -8.06 7.98 -10.20
C THR A 47 -7.14 6.85 -10.67
N LEU A 48 -6.23 7.15 -11.61
CA LEU A 48 -5.24 6.18 -12.06
C LEU A 48 -4.32 5.73 -10.91
N ALA A 49 -3.77 6.67 -10.15
CA ALA A 49 -2.89 6.35 -9.02
C ALA A 49 -3.62 5.55 -7.92
N THR A 50 -4.89 5.86 -7.66
CA THR A 50 -5.74 5.09 -6.73
C THR A 50 -5.87 3.63 -7.20
N GLU A 51 -6.26 3.41 -8.46
CA GLU A 51 -6.42 2.05 -8.98
C GLU A 51 -5.10 1.28 -9.01
N GLN A 52 -4.01 1.92 -9.43
CA GLN A 52 -2.69 1.30 -9.40
C GLN A 52 -2.26 0.93 -7.97
N SER A 53 -2.47 1.82 -6.99
CA SER A 53 -2.11 1.54 -5.59
C SER A 53 -2.92 0.35 -5.05
N ARG A 54 -4.20 0.26 -5.44
CA ARG A 54 -5.07 -0.86 -5.09
C ARG A 54 -4.60 -2.16 -5.73
N ILE A 55 -4.31 -2.16 -7.03
CA ILE A 55 -3.84 -3.35 -7.75
C ILE A 55 -2.55 -3.87 -7.12
N LEU A 56 -1.58 -2.99 -6.83
CA LEU A 56 -0.33 -3.41 -6.20
C LEU A 56 -0.53 -3.97 -4.80
N ALA A 57 -1.33 -3.31 -3.96
CA ALA A 57 -1.62 -3.81 -2.62
C ALA A 57 -2.28 -5.19 -2.68
N VAL A 58 -3.25 -5.39 -3.60
CA VAL A 58 -3.92 -6.69 -3.80
C VAL A 58 -2.94 -7.74 -4.27
N SER A 59 -2.19 -7.48 -5.35
CA SER A 59 -1.26 -8.45 -5.93
C SER A 59 -0.15 -8.84 -4.97
N PHE A 60 0.36 -7.88 -4.17
CA PHE A 60 1.36 -8.20 -3.16
C PHE A 60 0.77 -8.96 -1.97
N SER A 61 -0.43 -8.60 -1.51
CA SER A 61 -1.17 -9.36 -0.50
C SER A 61 -1.39 -10.82 -0.94
N GLU A 62 -1.76 -11.05 -2.20
CA GLU A 62 -1.94 -12.39 -2.76
C GLU A 62 -0.63 -13.20 -2.79
N GLU A 63 0.51 -12.56 -3.11
CA GLU A 63 1.82 -13.24 -3.07
C GLU A 63 2.23 -13.58 -1.62
N VAL A 64 1.95 -12.70 -0.67
CA VAL A 64 2.17 -12.96 0.76
C VAL A 64 1.27 -14.09 1.26
N GLU A 65 0.00 -14.09 0.88
CA GLU A 65 -0.95 -15.17 1.18
C GLU A 65 -0.43 -16.51 0.66
N LYS A 66 0.04 -16.56 -0.59
CA LYS A 66 0.61 -17.77 -1.18
C LYS A 66 1.86 -18.22 -0.41
N MET A 67 2.77 -17.31 -0.08
CA MET A 67 3.95 -17.65 0.72
C MET A 67 3.61 -18.22 2.10
N LEU A 68 2.52 -17.77 2.72
CA LEU A 68 2.13 -18.21 4.06
C LEU A 68 1.29 -19.49 4.08
N THR A 69 0.50 -19.74 3.02
CA THR A 69 -0.53 -20.79 3.00
C THR A 69 -0.20 -21.98 2.08
N ASP A 70 0.67 -21.81 1.08
CA ASP A 70 0.99 -22.89 0.13
C ASP A 70 1.81 -23.99 0.84
N PRO A 71 1.43 -25.27 0.72
CA PRO A 71 2.18 -26.41 1.27
C PRO A 71 3.65 -26.47 0.85
N GLN A 72 4.02 -25.86 -0.29
CA GLN A 72 5.41 -25.76 -0.73
C GLN A 72 6.29 -24.94 0.22
N TYR A 73 5.71 -24.00 0.98
CA TYR A 73 6.40 -23.15 1.94
C TYR A 73 6.25 -23.64 3.39
N SER A 74 6.18 -24.96 3.57
CA SER A 74 6.22 -25.62 4.87
C SER A 74 7.30 -26.69 4.90
N TYR A 75 7.93 -26.85 6.06
CA TYR A 75 8.81 -28.00 6.31
C TYR A 75 7.98 -29.26 6.55
N SER A 76 8.38 -30.36 5.89
CA SER A 76 7.78 -31.68 6.07
C SER A 76 8.20 -32.37 7.35
N ASP A 77 9.37 -32.02 7.88
CA ASP A 77 10.06 -32.77 8.94
C ASP A 77 11.07 -31.90 9.70
N ARG A 78 11.46 -32.33 10.91
CA ARG A 78 12.38 -31.57 11.76
C ARG A 78 13.76 -31.39 11.14
N VAL A 79 14.25 -32.38 10.37
CA VAL A 79 15.58 -32.34 9.76
C VAL A 79 15.62 -31.30 8.64
N SER A 80 14.57 -31.20 7.82
CA SER A 80 14.47 -30.14 6.81
C SER A 80 14.33 -28.75 7.43
N GLU A 81 13.62 -28.61 8.56
CA GLU A 81 13.55 -27.34 9.29
C GLU A 81 14.91 -26.92 9.87
N GLU A 82 15.62 -27.83 10.54
CA GLU A 82 16.95 -27.57 11.11
C GLU A 82 17.96 -27.22 10.00
N LYS A 83 17.91 -27.92 8.87
CA LYS A 83 18.74 -27.66 7.70
C LYS A 83 18.44 -26.28 7.09
N GLY A 84 17.16 -25.96 6.89
CA GLY A 84 16.74 -24.66 6.37
C GLY A 84 17.17 -23.50 7.27
N ARG A 85 17.12 -23.69 8.59
CA ARG A 85 17.62 -22.72 9.57
C ARG A 85 19.12 -22.47 9.48
N ALA A 86 19.91 -23.50 9.17
CA ALA A 86 21.36 -23.40 9.03
C ALA A 86 21.78 -22.79 7.67
N GLU A 87 21.01 -23.05 6.62
CA GLU A 87 21.32 -22.60 5.25
C GLU A 87 20.85 -21.16 4.97
N ASN A 88 19.71 -20.71 5.51
CA ASN A 88 19.08 -19.43 5.16
C ASN A 88 19.53 -18.24 6.03
N THR A 89 20.80 -18.15 6.39
CA THR A 89 21.28 -17.07 7.29
C THR A 89 21.32 -15.68 6.60
N THR A 90 21.21 -15.60 5.26
CA THR A 90 21.43 -14.35 4.50
C THR A 90 20.25 -13.88 3.62
N GLU A 91 19.35 -14.75 3.16
CA GLU A 91 18.17 -14.36 2.36
C GLU A 91 16.92 -15.12 2.85
N LEU A 92 16.39 -14.70 4.00
CA LEU A 92 15.19 -15.30 4.58
C LEU A 92 13.95 -14.96 3.74
N SER A 93 13.34 -15.96 3.11
CA SER A 93 11.97 -15.86 2.62
C SER A 93 11.01 -15.49 3.76
N LEU A 94 9.97 -14.72 3.46
CA LEU A 94 9.04 -14.18 4.46
C LEU A 94 8.43 -15.27 5.36
N TRP A 95 7.99 -16.39 4.78
CA TRP A 95 7.42 -17.51 5.52
C TRP A 95 8.41 -18.11 6.52
N HIS A 96 9.70 -18.20 6.14
CA HIS A 96 10.76 -18.74 6.98
C HIS A 96 11.04 -17.78 8.14
N TYR A 97 11.09 -16.47 7.86
CA TYR A 97 11.20 -15.43 8.88
C TYR A 97 10.08 -15.55 9.91
N VAL A 98 8.82 -15.61 9.48
CA VAL A 98 7.65 -15.67 10.37
C VAL A 98 7.73 -16.91 11.26
N LYS A 99 7.94 -18.10 10.67
CA LYS A 99 8.01 -19.34 11.44
C LYS A 99 9.18 -19.33 12.43
N GLN A 100 10.38 -18.96 12.00
CA GLN A 100 11.57 -18.98 12.85
C GLN A 100 11.49 -17.97 14.00
N ASN A 101 11.04 -16.75 13.74
CA ASN A 101 11.03 -15.70 14.75
C ASN A 101 9.95 -15.95 15.82
N ILE A 102 8.81 -16.55 15.43
CA ILE A 102 7.79 -16.93 16.41
C ILE A 102 8.22 -18.18 17.19
N SER A 103 8.75 -19.23 16.52
CA SER A 103 9.14 -20.48 17.20
C SER A 103 10.36 -20.36 18.10
N SER A 104 11.30 -19.45 17.79
CA SER A 104 12.45 -19.14 18.65
C SER A 104 12.11 -18.22 19.83
N GLY A 105 10.91 -17.63 19.85
CA GLY A 105 10.51 -16.62 20.83
C GLY A 105 11.16 -15.24 20.60
N ALA A 106 11.91 -15.04 19.50
CA ALA A 106 12.53 -13.76 19.17
C ALA A 106 11.50 -12.67 18.81
N TRP A 107 10.31 -13.06 18.37
CA TRP A 107 9.22 -12.15 18.07
C TRP A 107 8.11 -12.25 19.12
N PRO A 108 7.96 -11.26 20.02
CA PRO A 108 6.91 -11.28 21.02
C PRO A 108 5.52 -11.10 20.38
N TYR A 109 4.51 -11.75 20.96
CA TYR A 109 3.12 -11.52 20.57
C TYR A 109 2.65 -10.12 20.96
N TYR A 110 1.65 -9.64 20.25
CA TYR A 110 0.94 -8.42 20.59
C TYR A 110 -0.20 -8.71 21.57
N MET A 111 -0.24 -7.97 22.68
CA MET A 111 -1.39 -7.96 23.58
C MET A 111 -1.51 -6.60 24.26
N GLU A 112 -2.71 -6.04 24.23
CA GLU A 112 -2.96 -4.71 24.76
C GLU A 112 -2.86 -4.71 26.30
N ASN A 113 -2.14 -3.73 26.86
CA ASN A 113 -2.04 -3.46 28.30
C ASN A 113 -1.47 -4.60 29.17
N VAL A 114 -0.58 -5.44 28.64
CA VAL A 114 0.06 -6.52 29.42
C VAL A 114 1.40 -6.08 30.00
N ASP A 115 2.38 -5.83 29.13
CA ASP A 115 3.73 -5.42 29.51
C ASP A 115 4.42 -4.67 28.35
N GLU A 116 5.64 -4.19 28.60
CA GLU A 116 6.42 -3.47 27.60
C GLU A 116 6.87 -4.38 26.44
N ILE A 117 7.08 -5.68 26.71
CA ILE A 117 7.59 -6.66 25.74
C ILE A 117 6.54 -6.99 24.68
N HIS A 118 5.27 -7.13 25.08
CA HIS A 118 4.12 -7.44 24.23
C HIS A 118 3.40 -6.18 23.71
N SER A 119 4.02 -5.02 23.89
CA SER A 119 3.52 -3.73 23.38
C SER A 119 3.59 -3.67 21.85
N ARG A 120 2.80 -2.76 21.25
CA ARG A 120 2.79 -2.51 19.81
C ARG A 120 4.19 -2.22 19.25
N ALA A 121 5.01 -1.48 19.99
CA ALA A 121 6.36 -1.09 19.56
C ALA A 121 7.29 -2.30 19.37
N ASN A 122 7.12 -3.34 20.17
CA ASN A 122 8.00 -4.52 20.18
C ASN A 122 7.40 -5.72 19.45
N ALA A 123 6.07 -5.81 19.34
CA ALA A 123 5.37 -6.90 18.67
C ALA A 123 5.07 -6.65 17.19
N VAL A 124 5.10 -5.40 16.72
CA VAL A 124 4.90 -5.10 15.30
C VAL A 124 6.22 -5.24 14.53
N ARG A 125 6.18 -5.83 13.34
CA ARG A 125 7.28 -5.88 12.39
C ARG A 125 6.83 -5.20 11.10
N SER A 126 7.67 -4.31 10.59
CA SER A 126 7.43 -3.61 9.33
C SER A 126 8.59 -3.82 8.37
N PHE A 127 8.26 -4.20 7.14
CA PHE A 127 9.21 -4.41 6.05
C PHE A 127 8.91 -3.39 4.96
N GLN A 128 9.95 -2.70 4.52
CA GLN A 128 9.89 -1.76 3.41
C GLN A 128 10.50 -2.44 2.19
N ILE A 129 9.69 -2.66 1.16
CA ILE A 129 10.15 -3.24 -0.09
C ILE A 129 10.65 -2.10 -0.97
N GLN A 130 11.98 -1.91 -1.01
CA GLN A 130 12.59 -0.91 -1.87
C GLN A 130 12.58 -1.40 -3.32
N GLU A 131 11.84 -0.70 -4.19
CA GLU A 131 11.93 -0.95 -5.62
C GLU A 131 13.17 -0.28 -6.22
N SER A 132 14.05 -1.08 -6.82
CA SER A 132 14.97 -0.62 -7.85
C SER A 132 14.14 -0.41 -9.13
N GLY A 133 13.89 0.86 -9.51
CA GLY A 133 13.01 1.25 -10.64
C GLY A 133 13.28 0.51 -11.96
N THR A 134 12.38 0.46 -12.95
CA THR A 134 11.44 1.46 -13.46
C THR A 134 10.18 0.83 -14.10
N VAL A 135 8.97 1.28 -13.74
CA VAL A 135 7.97 1.94 -14.62
C VAL A 135 7.17 2.90 -13.72
N GLY A 136 7.14 4.18 -14.07
CA GLY A 136 6.90 5.30 -13.17
C GLY A 136 5.63 5.25 -12.31
N GLU A 137 5.85 5.46 -10.99
CA GLU A 137 4.95 6.07 -9.98
C GLU A 137 4.75 5.29 -8.68
N ILE A 138 5.32 4.09 -8.52
CA ILE A 138 5.32 3.40 -7.21
C ILE A 138 6.28 4.15 -6.28
N THR A 139 5.74 4.70 -5.20
CA THR A 139 6.53 5.49 -4.24
C THR A 139 6.87 4.71 -2.99
N GLU A 140 6.03 3.75 -2.57
CA GLU A 140 6.27 2.94 -1.38
C GLU A 140 5.45 1.65 -1.41
N LEU A 141 6.08 0.53 -1.07
CA LEU A 141 5.40 -0.72 -0.78
C LEU A 141 5.91 -1.24 0.57
N SER A 142 4.99 -1.43 1.50
CA SER A 142 5.31 -1.83 2.87
C SER A 142 4.41 -2.96 3.36
N LEU A 143 4.98 -3.78 4.24
CA LEU A 143 4.31 -4.90 4.86
C LEU A 143 4.44 -4.76 6.37
N THR A 144 3.32 -4.67 7.09
CA THR A 144 3.30 -4.62 8.55
C THR A 144 2.62 -5.86 9.09
N MET A 145 3.20 -6.49 10.10
CA MET A 145 2.66 -7.72 10.67
C MET A 145 2.81 -7.78 12.18
N TYR A 146 1.87 -8.46 12.82
CA TYR A 146 1.91 -8.82 14.24
C TYR A 146 1.09 -10.07 14.46
N TRP A 147 1.39 -10.81 15.52
CA TRP A 147 0.64 -12.02 15.87
C TRP A 147 0.09 -11.91 17.29
N THR A 148 -1.04 -12.57 17.53
CA THR A 148 -1.69 -12.64 18.85
C THR A 148 -1.67 -14.08 19.37
N PRO A 149 -1.61 -14.26 20.69
CA PRO A 149 -1.53 -15.59 21.27
C PRO A 149 -2.84 -16.36 21.08
N GLY A 150 -2.72 -17.67 20.89
CA GLY A 150 -3.86 -18.59 20.91
C GLY A 150 -4.26 -19.00 22.32
N ALA A 151 -4.93 -20.15 22.46
CA ALA A 151 -5.32 -20.71 23.76
C ALA A 151 -4.11 -20.96 24.70
N ARG A 152 -2.91 -21.16 24.13
CA ARG A 152 -1.63 -21.19 24.86
C ARG A 152 -0.86 -19.93 24.50
N LYS A 153 -0.45 -19.14 25.51
CA LYS A 153 0.22 -17.84 25.31
C LYS A 153 1.52 -17.91 24.50
N GLU A 154 2.18 -19.06 24.52
CA GLU A 154 3.44 -19.32 23.82
C GLU A 154 3.23 -19.76 22.35
N ARG A 155 1.98 -19.88 21.90
CA ARG A 155 1.64 -20.33 20.54
C ARG A 155 0.88 -19.25 19.80
N PRO A 156 1.17 -19.03 18.51
CA PRO A 156 0.39 -18.10 17.72
C PRO A 156 -1.03 -18.64 17.55
N GLY A 157 -2.01 -17.77 17.79
CA GLY A 157 -3.40 -18.03 17.43
C GLY A 157 -3.69 -17.42 16.06
N GLN A 158 -3.43 -16.12 15.94
CA GLN A 158 -3.70 -15.35 14.73
C GLN A 158 -2.47 -14.53 14.32
N LEU A 159 -2.30 -14.36 13.01
CA LEU A 159 -1.32 -13.50 12.38
C LEU A 159 -2.05 -12.46 11.54
N TRP A 160 -1.77 -11.21 11.82
CA TRP A 160 -2.29 -10.06 11.11
C TRP A 160 -1.22 -9.54 10.17
N VAL A 161 -1.59 -9.34 8.92
CA VAL A 161 -0.69 -8.85 7.88
C VAL A 161 -1.35 -7.71 7.14
N GLU A 162 -0.81 -6.51 7.28
CA GLU A 162 -1.23 -5.31 6.58
C GLU A 162 -0.26 -5.01 5.44
N THR A 163 -0.74 -5.10 4.21
CA THR A 163 -0.02 -4.69 3.02
C THR A 163 -0.44 -3.27 2.65
N THR A 164 0.50 -2.35 2.56
CA THR A 164 0.23 -0.96 2.15
C THR A 164 1.06 -0.60 0.92
N ALA A 165 0.39 -0.17 -0.14
CA ALA A 165 1.00 0.35 -1.36
C ALA A 165 0.64 1.83 -1.53
N LYS A 166 1.64 2.65 -1.86
CA LYS A 166 1.50 4.08 -2.11
C LYS A 166 2.03 4.43 -3.49
N ILE A 167 1.24 5.20 -4.21
CA ILE A 167 1.55 5.75 -5.53
C ILE A 167 1.20 7.21 -5.50
N LYS A 168 2.20 8.09 -5.70
CA LYS A 168 2.07 9.54 -5.49
C LYS A 168 1.47 9.86 -4.10
N ASP A 169 0.29 10.50 -4.08
CA ASP A 169 -0.49 10.90 -2.89
C ASP A 169 -1.65 9.93 -2.59
N GLN A 170 -1.74 8.79 -3.26
CA GLN A 170 -2.78 7.78 -3.04
C GLN A 170 -2.16 6.55 -2.39
N ALA A 171 -2.78 6.08 -1.31
CA ALA A 171 -2.38 4.88 -0.61
C ALA A 171 -3.57 3.92 -0.52
N CYS A 172 -3.29 2.64 -0.68
CA CYS A 172 -4.22 1.55 -0.44
C CYS A 172 -3.58 0.59 0.57
N SER A 173 -4.38 0.15 1.53
CA SER A 173 -3.96 -0.79 2.57
C SER A 173 -4.97 -1.93 2.63
N ILE A 174 -4.47 -3.15 2.72
CA ILE A 174 -5.24 -4.39 2.79
C ILE A 174 -4.75 -5.14 4.02
N THR A 175 -5.68 -5.58 4.86
CA THR A 175 -5.35 -6.36 6.06
C THR A 175 -5.87 -7.78 5.93
N ASP A 176 -4.96 -8.74 5.96
CA ASP A 176 -5.24 -10.16 5.95
C ASP A 176 -5.08 -10.76 7.34
N LEU A 177 -6.05 -11.60 7.71
CA LEU A 177 -6.05 -12.38 8.92
C LEU A 177 -5.77 -13.85 8.60
N TYR A 178 -4.74 -14.39 9.24
CA TYR A 178 -4.40 -15.81 9.16
C TYR A 178 -4.55 -16.46 10.52
N GLU A 179 -5.09 -17.68 10.54
CA GLU A 179 -5.13 -18.53 11.72
C GLU A 179 -4.13 -19.67 11.58
N LEU A 180 -3.45 -19.98 12.67
CA LEU A 180 -2.52 -21.10 12.68
C LEU A 180 -3.28 -22.41 12.84
N ASN A 181 -3.19 -23.28 11.84
CA ASN A 181 -3.56 -24.67 11.97
C ASN A 181 -2.33 -25.49 12.35
N MET A 182 -2.37 -26.13 13.50
CA MET A 182 -1.32 -27.04 13.94
C MET A 182 -1.75 -28.47 13.64
N THR A 183 -1.04 -29.13 12.74
CA THR A 183 -1.22 -30.55 12.47
C THR A 183 0.00 -31.33 12.94
N GLY A 184 -0.24 -32.40 13.70
CA GLY A 184 0.83 -33.24 14.26
C GLY A 184 0.63 -33.51 15.74
N SER A 185 0.88 -34.76 16.15
CA SER A 185 0.91 -35.18 17.55
C SER A 185 2.17 -36.03 17.73
N GLY A 186 3.16 -35.52 18.46
CA GLY A 186 4.47 -36.18 18.66
C GLY A 186 5.65 -35.20 18.68
N ASP A 187 6.81 -35.63 18.18
CA ASP A 187 8.10 -34.92 18.24
C ASP A 187 8.27 -33.75 17.25
N TYR A 188 7.28 -33.50 16.40
CA TYR A 188 7.28 -32.40 15.42
C TYR A 188 5.88 -31.85 15.18
N GLU A 189 5.73 -30.54 15.33
CA GLU A 189 4.48 -29.82 15.07
C GLU A 189 4.57 -29.15 13.70
N LYS A 190 3.70 -29.54 12.76
CA LYS A 190 3.60 -28.87 11.48
C LYS A 190 2.72 -27.63 11.62
N TRP A 191 3.24 -26.50 11.17
CA TRP A 191 2.58 -25.19 11.20
C TRP A 191 2.06 -24.89 9.81
N GLU A 192 0.76 -24.72 9.67
CA GLU A 192 0.12 -24.32 8.41
C GLU A 192 -0.78 -23.11 8.70
N TRP A 193 -0.53 -21.99 8.02
CA TRP A 193 -1.42 -20.85 8.12
C TRP A 193 -2.61 -21.03 7.20
N LYS A 194 -3.80 -20.68 7.70
CA LYS A 194 -5.02 -20.64 6.92
C LYS A 194 -5.50 -19.20 6.84
N HIS A 195 -5.75 -18.72 5.62
CA HIS A 195 -6.38 -17.42 5.41
C HIS A 195 -7.84 -17.46 5.89
N VAL A 196 -8.24 -16.47 6.67
CA VAL A 196 -9.57 -16.39 7.31
C VAL A 196 -10.38 -15.25 6.74
N GLU A 197 -9.78 -14.06 6.66
CA GLU A 197 -10.48 -12.84 6.29
C GLU A 197 -9.52 -11.85 5.61
N LYS A 198 -10.01 -11.15 4.58
CA LYS A 198 -9.35 -10.03 3.91
C LYS A 198 -10.20 -8.78 4.11
N ARG A 199 -9.60 -7.72 4.66
CA ARG A 199 -10.24 -6.43 4.99
C ARG A 199 -9.60 -5.27 4.25
#